data_AF-A0A2S3QS12-F1
#
_entry.id   AF-A0A2S3QS12-F1
#
_cell.length_a   1.000
_cell.length_b   1.000
_cell.length_c   1.000
_cell.angle_alpha   90.00
_cell.angle_beta   90.00
_cell.angle_gamma   90.00
#
_symmetry.space_group_name_H-M   'P 1'
#
loop_
_entity.id
_entity.type
_entity.pdbx_description
1 polymer ?
#
loop_
_entity_poly.entity_id
_entity_poly.type
_entity_poly.pdbx_seq_one_letter_code
_entity_poly.pdbx_strand_id
1 'polypeptide(L)' 'MAKRKKNIQIFRYECQMTGEVYKTTKKAANPDDLVSVNAYYDMHPEEDDRPEEIKKELGIE' A
#
# COMPACT_ATOMS: atom_id res chain seq x y z
N MET A 1 -20.88 -24.14 20.83
CA MET A 1 -21.09 -22.67 20.79
C MET A 1 -20.77 -22.17 19.38
N ALA A 2 -21.74 -21.61 18.65
CA ALA A 2 -21.51 -21.09 17.31
C ALA A 2 -20.63 -19.82 17.40
N LYS A 3 -19.43 -19.83 16.80
CA LYS A 3 -18.58 -18.64 16.71
C LYS A 3 -19.32 -17.57 15.90
N ARG A 4 -19.70 -16.45 16.53
CA ARG A 4 -20.22 -15.27 15.82
C ARG A 4 -19.15 -14.79 14.83
N LYS A 5 -19.44 -14.84 13.53
CA LYS A 5 -18.58 -14.22 12.50
C LYS A 5 -18.51 -12.72 12.78
N LYS A 6 -17.31 -12.18 12.93
CA LYS A 6 -17.10 -10.73 13.00
C LYS A 6 -17.27 -10.17 11.59
N ASN A 7 -18.11 -9.15 11.43
CA ASN A 7 -18.21 -8.43 10.18
C ASN A 7 -16.97 -7.54 10.04
N ILE A 8 -16.06 -7.90 9.15
CA ILE A 8 -14.87 -7.11 8.86
C ILE A 8 -15.23 -6.15 7.72
N GLN A 9 -15.23 -4.85 8.01
CA GLN A 9 -15.40 -3.83 6.98
C GLN A 9 -14.09 -3.69 6.21
N ILE A 10 -14.19 -3.70 4.87
CA ILE A 10 -13.06 -3.52 3.97
C ILE A 10 -13.25 -2.20 3.25
N PHE A 11 -12.29 -1.31 3.38
CA PHE A 11 -12.17 -0.06 2.64
C PHE A 11 -11.28 -0.28 1.43
N ARG A 12 -11.61 0.37 0.32
CA ARG A 12 -10.81 0.36 -0.91
C ARG A 12 -10.41 1.78 -1.24
N TYR A 13 -9.13 1.98 -1.52
CA TYR A 13 -8.55 3.27 -1.86
C TYR A 13 -7.70 3.11 -3.12
N GLU A 14 -7.72 4.13 -3.97
CA GLU A 14 -6.95 4.19 -5.21
C GLU A 14 -5.70 5.05 -4.97
N CYS A 15 -4.53 4.55 -5.39
CA CYS A 15 -3.32 5.36 -5.44
C CYS A 15 -3.42 6.34 -6.61
N GLN A 16 -3.42 7.64 -6.33
CA GLN A 16 -3.57 8.67 -7.37
C GLN A 16 -2.44 8.67 -8.41
N MET A 17 -1.27 8.13 -8.06
CA MET A 17 -0.10 8.09 -8.96
C MET A 17 -0.09 6.88 -9.88
N THR A 18 -0.48 5.70 -9.38
CA THR A 18 -0.40 4.44 -10.13
C THR A 18 -1.76 3.92 -10.61
N GLY A 19 -2.87 4.50 -10.13
CA GLY A 19 -4.24 4.03 -10.41
C GLY A 19 -4.57 2.67 -9.77
N GLU A 20 -3.67 2.13 -8.94
CA GLU A 20 -3.84 0.83 -8.29
C GLU A 20 -4.78 0.94 -7.10
N VAL A 21 -5.68 -0.05 -6.96
CA VAL A 21 -6.65 -0.10 -5.87
C VAL A 21 -6.17 -1.02 -4.75
N TYR A 22 -5.91 -0.45 -3.59
CA TYR A 22 -5.53 -1.16 -2.37
C TYR A 22 -6.73 -1.31 -1.43
N LYS A 23 -6.74 -2.42 -0.69
CA LYS A 23 -7.78 -2.72 0.31
C LYS A 23 -7.17 -2.71 1.71
N THR A 24 -7.88 -2.10 2.65
CA THR A 24 -7.49 -2.08 4.07
C THR A 24 -8.72 -2.27 4.95
N THR A 25 -8.53 -2.81 6.14
CA THR A 25 -9.57 -2.95 7.15
C THR A 25 -9.65 -1.75 8.09
N LYS A 26 -8.68 -0.83 7.99
CA LYS A 26 -8.64 0.43 8.75
C LYS A 26 -9.04 1.59 7.85
N LYS A 27 -9.99 2.41 8.31
CA LYS A 27 -10.37 3.63 7.61
C LYS A 27 -9.20 4.62 7.65
N ALA A 28 -8.79 5.13 6.49
CA ALA A 28 -7.81 6.21 6.40
C ALA A 28 -8.43 7.55 6.84
N ALA A 29 -7.66 8.37 7.55
CA ALA A 29 -8.10 9.71 7.96
C ALA A 29 -8.18 10.65 6.74
N ASN A 30 -7.13 10.64 5.91
CA ASN A 30 -7.03 11.43 4.69
C ASN A 30 -6.78 10.45 3.52
N PRO A 31 -7.84 9.99 2.83
CA PRO A 31 -7.69 9.04 1.73
C PRO A 31 -7.09 9.65 0.46
N ASP A 32 -7.16 10.97 0.28
CA ASP A 32 -6.63 11.67 -0.90
C ASP A 32 -5.10 11.72 -0.91
N ASP A 33 -4.49 11.80 0.27
CA ASP A 33 -3.03 11.80 0.49
C ASP A 33 -2.41 10.39 0.42
N LEU A 34 -3.20 9.34 0.15
CA LEU A 34 -2.69 7.98 0.11
C LEU A 34 -1.89 7.72 -1.16
N VAL A 35 -0.62 7.37 -0.96
CA VAL A 35 0.30 6.96 -2.02
C VAL A 35 0.63 5.48 -1.85
N SER A 36 0.81 4.76 -2.96
CA SER A 36 1.30 3.38 -2.90
C SER A 36 2.75 3.34 -2.40
N VAL A 37 3.16 2.22 -1.80
CA VAL A 37 4.53 2.08 -1.30
C VAL A 37 5.57 2.24 -2.43
N ASN A 38 5.27 1.72 -3.62
CA ASN A 38 6.14 1.88 -4.78
C ASN A 38 6.26 3.35 -5.18
N ALA A 39 5.13 4.04 -5.33
CA ALA A 39 5.14 5.46 -5.70
C ALA A 39 5.82 6.34 -4.64
N TYR A 40 5.77 5.97 -3.36
CA TYR A 40 6.55 6.66 -2.32
C TYR A 40 8.06 6.56 -2.57
N TYR A 41 8.57 5.35 -2.83
CA TYR A 41 10.00 5.14 -3.08
C TYR A 41 10.46 5.69 -4.44
N ASP A 42 9.58 5.74 -5.43
CA ASP A 42 9.88 6.38 -6.71
C ASP A 42 10.12 7.90 -6.54
N MET A 43 9.46 8.54 -5.56
CA MET A 43 9.68 9.94 -5.21
C MET A 43 10.85 10.15 -4.23
N HIS A 44 11.16 9.15 -3.41
CA HIS A 44 12.19 9.22 -2.35
C HIS A 44 13.19 8.06 -2.48
N PRO A 45 13.97 7.99 -3.57
CA PRO A 45 14.89 6.88 -3.83
C PRO A 45 16.01 6.79 -2.79
N GLU A 46 16.36 7.89 -2.13
CA GLU A 46 17.35 7.94 -1.05
C GLU A 46 16.90 7.27 0.25
N GLU A 47 15.58 7.13 0.45
CA GLU A 47 14.97 6.47 1.60
C GLU A 47 14.59 5.00 1.30
N ASP A 48 14.98 4.49 0.14
CA ASP A 48 14.66 3.12 -0.26
C ASP A 48 15.52 2.11 0.51
N ASP A 49 15.01 1.69 1.66
CA ASP A 49 15.57 0.63 2.52
C ASP A 49 15.05 -0.78 2.11
N ARG A 50 14.54 -0.96 0.88
CA ARG A 50 14.16 -2.30 0.41
C ARG A 50 15.41 -3.21 0.32
N PRO A 51 15.31 -4.50 0.69
CA PRO A 51 16.40 -5.45 0.54
C PRO A 51 16.90 -5.53 -0.90
N GLU A 52 18.19 -5.79 -1.10
CA GLU A 52 18.79 -5.86 -2.44
C GLU A 52 18.07 -6.84 -3.36
N GLU A 53 17.66 -8.00 -2.85
CA GLU A 53 16.87 -8.99 -3.60
C GLU A 53 15.60 -8.39 -4.23
N ILE A 54 14.87 -7.57 -3.47
CA ILE A 54 13.65 -6.90 -3.93
C ILE A 54 13.96 -5.81 -4.95
N LYS A 55 15.07 -5.08 -4.78
CA LYS A 55 15.53 -4.07 -5.75
C LYS A 55 15.89 -4.72 -7.09
N LYS A 56 16.51 -5.90 -7.07
CA LYS A 56 16.81 -6.70 -8.28
C LYS A 56 15.52 -7.12 -9.00
N GLU A 57 14.54 -7.63 -8.26
CA GLU A 57 13.25 -8.07 -8.82
C GLU A 57 12.47 -6.91 -9.46
N LEU A 58 12.61 -5.71 -8.91
CA LEU A 58 12.00 -4.48 -9.45
C LEU A 58 12.81 -3.82 -10.56
N GLY A 59 14.06 -4.25 -10.79
CA GLY A 59 14.94 -3.70 -11.83
C GLY A 59 15.47 -2.29 -11.53
N ILE A 60 15.66 -1.93 -10.25
CA ILE A 60 16.12 -0.60 -9.80
C ILE A 60 17.63 -0.65 -9.44
N GLU A 61 18.43 -1.46 -10.14
CA GLU A 61 19.89 -1.59 -9.97
C GLU A 61 20.71 -0.80 -11.00
#